data_AF-A0A0C3GZC6-F1
#
_entry.id   AF-A0A0C3GZC6-F1
#
_cell.length_a   1.000
_cell.length_b   1.000
_cell.length_c   1.000
_cell.angle_alpha   90.00
_cell.angle_beta   90.00
_cell.angle_gamma   90.00
#
_symmetry.space_group_name_H-M   'P 1'
#
loop_
_entity.id
_entity.type
_entity.pdbx_description
1 polymer ?
#
loop_
_entity_poly.entity_id
_entity_poly.type
_entity_poly.pdbx_seq_one_letter_code
_entity_poly.pdbx_strand_id
1 'polypeptide(L)'
;MSLNATNSNLPPYSEKTPQSAPSSQTTDNSNRIAGTVYTCSIRDFQVDYLTIVRESATSYSIALTVDPTPLYRIELVSSSTKVGDIQIFLASDSTLPAIAAARLSANPKSKSEPSATICTSSPHLPDALWRPLARVGGMFAVDDYQSAIPIVTVPGRKAAPHQFSWRVGSLSEPFYQLLWDGPLPLVPSAMFMNDQRGSEYVFATLARKTSPEGGDNLVQIRRGAGLEFELSVILELFVILHLKNEQLI
;
A
#
# COMPACT_ATOMS: atom_id res chain seq x y z
N MET A 1 14.07 24.21 39.34
CA MET A 1 12.91 23.40 38.89
C MET A 1 13.29 22.80 37.56
N SER A 2 13.81 21.57 37.57
CA SER A 2 14.33 20.90 36.38
C SER A 2 13.26 19.96 35.83
N LEU A 3 12.93 20.13 34.55
CA LEU A 3 11.99 19.30 33.82
C LEU A 3 12.61 17.93 33.50
N ASN A 4 11.93 16.87 33.92
CA ASN A 4 12.20 15.49 33.57
C ASN A 4 11.99 15.28 32.06
N ALA A 5 13.04 14.90 31.34
CA ALA A 5 12.95 14.31 30.02
C ALA A 5 12.70 12.81 30.17
N THR A 6 11.49 12.36 29.86
CA THR A 6 11.17 10.93 29.73
C THR A 6 11.69 10.40 28.40
N ASN A 7 12.68 9.52 28.51
CA ASN A 7 13.27 8.70 27.45
C ASN A 7 12.23 7.94 26.62
N SER A 8 12.19 8.23 25.31
CA SER A 8 11.61 7.35 24.30
C SER A 8 12.66 6.30 23.89
N ASN A 9 12.68 5.16 24.58
CA ASN A 9 13.51 4.02 24.20
C ASN A 9 12.84 3.24 23.06
N LEU A 10 13.19 3.56 21.82
CA LEU A 10 13.07 2.62 20.70
C LEU A 10 14.44 1.92 20.52
N PRO A 11 14.47 0.60 20.26
CA PRO A 11 15.73 -0.10 20.02
C PRO A 11 16.38 0.39 18.71
N PRO A 12 17.72 0.40 18.64
CA PRO A 12 18.44 0.86 17.45
C PRO A 12 18.21 -0.09 16.27
N TYR A 13 18.02 0.49 15.08
CA TYR A 13 17.93 -0.22 13.81
C TYR A 13 19.19 -1.09 13.58
N SER A 14 19.01 -2.35 13.21
CA SER A 14 20.08 -3.24 12.76
C SER A 14 19.63 -3.97 11.51
N GLU A 15 20.30 -3.70 10.40
CA GLU A 15 20.11 -4.36 9.12
C GLU A 15 20.68 -5.79 9.22
N LYS A 16 19.82 -6.82 9.25
CA LYS A 16 20.24 -8.23 9.22
C LYS A 16 20.10 -8.80 7.82
N THR A 17 21.23 -9.30 7.29
CA THR A 17 21.33 -10.04 6.03
C THR A 17 20.56 -11.38 6.15
N PRO A 18 19.82 -11.84 5.12
CA PRO A 18 19.04 -13.06 5.23
C PRO A 18 19.95 -14.30 5.22
N GLN A 19 19.90 -15.08 6.30
CA GLN A 19 20.51 -16.40 6.38
C GLN A 19 19.56 -17.42 5.73
N SER A 20 20.06 -18.15 4.74
CA SER A 20 19.32 -19.15 3.98
C SER A 20 19.16 -20.46 4.77
N ALA A 21 17.93 -20.96 4.84
CA ALA A 21 17.65 -22.38 5.06
C ALA A 21 16.35 -22.81 4.34
N PRO A 22 16.26 -24.06 3.85
CA PRO A 22 15.18 -24.52 2.98
C PRO A 22 14.12 -25.34 3.73
N SER A 23 12.84 -25.16 3.39
CA SER A 23 11.86 -26.27 3.37
C SER A 23 10.55 -25.83 2.74
N SER A 24 10.14 -26.61 1.74
CA SER A 24 8.86 -26.65 1.06
C SER A 24 7.67 -26.97 1.97
N GLN A 25 6.62 -26.16 1.92
CA GLN A 25 5.23 -26.58 2.08
C GLN A 25 4.36 -25.77 1.12
N THR A 26 3.87 -26.43 0.08
CA THR A 26 2.82 -25.95 -0.82
C THR A 26 1.50 -26.13 -0.07
N THR A 27 1.09 -25.13 0.69
CA THR A 27 -0.27 -25.02 1.17
C THR A 27 -1.03 -24.17 0.15
N ASP A 28 -1.82 -24.85 -0.67
CA ASP A 28 -2.88 -24.25 -1.48
C ASP A 28 -3.84 -23.50 -0.54
N ASN A 29 -3.67 -22.19 -0.43
CA ASN A 29 -4.66 -21.27 0.12
C ASN A 29 -4.66 -20.06 -0.82
N SER A 30 -5.83 -19.79 -1.39
CA SER A 30 -6.14 -18.67 -2.28
C SER A 30 -5.79 -17.32 -1.64
N ASN A 31 -4.52 -16.91 -1.75
CA ASN A 31 -3.98 -15.68 -1.17
C ASN A 31 -4.08 -14.48 -2.14
N ARG A 32 -5.19 -14.33 -2.88
CA ARG A 32 -5.38 -13.22 -3.82
C ARG A 32 -6.81 -12.69 -3.82
N ILE A 33 -6.93 -11.36 -3.97
CA ILE A 33 -8.19 -10.60 -4.04
C ILE A 33 -9.06 -11.03 -5.23
N ALA A 34 -8.45 -11.41 -6.37
CA ALA A 34 -9.14 -11.79 -7.61
C ALA A 34 -9.21 -13.30 -7.88
N GLY A 35 -9.04 -14.15 -6.85
CA GLY A 35 -9.01 -15.61 -6.99
C GLY A 35 -7.64 -16.19 -7.38
N THR A 36 -7.56 -17.52 -7.50
CA THR A 36 -6.32 -18.28 -7.80
C THR A 36 -5.82 -17.99 -9.21
N VAL A 37 -5.15 -16.86 -9.40
CA VAL A 37 -4.52 -16.55 -10.68
C VAL A 37 -3.13 -17.18 -10.72
N TYR A 38 -3.02 -18.32 -11.41
CA TYR A 38 -1.76 -19.05 -11.60
C TYR A 38 -0.71 -18.23 -12.36
N THR A 39 -1.12 -17.25 -13.19
CA THR A 39 -0.23 -16.36 -13.94
C THR A 39 -0.96 -15.07 -14.35
N CYS A 40 -0.41 -13.90 -14.05
CA CYS A 40 -0.79 -12.66 -14.72
C CYS A 40 0.48 -11.84 -14.86
N SER A 41 0.94 -11.70 -16.10
CA SER A 41 2.07 -10.85 -16.41
C SER A 41 1.60 -9.41 -16.26
N ILE A 42 2.41 -8.55 -15.63
CA ILE A 42 2.18 -7.09 -15.61
C ILE A 42 2.03 -6.55 -17.05
N ARG A 43 2.57 -7.27 -18.04
CA ARG A 43 2.47 -6.99 -19.48
C ARG A 43 1.07 -7.18 -20.06
N ASP A 44 0.17 -7.92 -19.40
CA ASP A 44 -1.17 -8.19 -19.94
C ASP A 44 -2.15 -7.03 -19.68
N PHE A 45 -1.70 -5.98 -18.98
CA PHE A 45 -2.47 -4.76 -18.67
C PHE A 45 -3.82 -5.01 -17.99
N GLN A 46 -4.01 -6.19 -17.38
CA GLN A 46 -5.22 -6.49 -16.63
C GLN A 46 -5.28 -5.69 -15.33
N VAL A 47 -6.48 -5.23 -14.99
CA VAL A 47 -6.74 -4.38 -13.83
C VAL A 47 -7.89 -4.99 -13.03
N ASP A 48 -7.71 -5.05 -11.72
CA ASP A 48 -8.76 -5.31 -10.76
C ASP A 48 -9.37 -4.00 -10.29
N TYR A 49 -10.68 -3.99 -10.19
CA TYR A 49 -11.47 -2.83 -9.78
C TYR A 49 -12.04 -3.10 -8.39
N LEU A 50 -11.65 -2.27 -7.43
CA LEU A 50 -12.07 -2.35 -6.04
C LEU A 50 -12.90 -1.12 -5.69
N THR A 51 -14.01 -1.35 -5.00
CA THR A 51 -14.83 -0.29 -4.41
C THR A 51 -14.42 -0.14 -2.95
N ILE A 52 -14.13 1.10 -2.54
CA ILE A 52 -13.96 1.45 -1.12
C ILE A 52 -15.17 2.27 -0.69
N VAL A 53 -15.89 1.74 0.29
CA VAL A 53 -17.09 2.35 0.87
C VAL A 53 -16.81 2.71 2.32
N ARG A 54 -17.16 3.93 2.71
CA ARG A 54 -17.08 4.37 4.10
C ARG A 54 -18.25 3.79 4.91
N GLU A 55 -17.94 3.04 5.96
CA GLU A 55 -18.96 2.50 6.88
C GLU A 55 -19.19 3.43 8.07
N SER A 56 -18.14 4.11 8.54
CA SER A 56 -18.22 5.06 9.66
C SER A 56 -17.15 6.14 9.55
N ALA A 57 -17.07 7.01 10.57
CA ALA A 57 -16.03 8.04 10.63
C ALA A 57 -14.60 7.47 10.55
N THR A 58 -14.41 6.24 11.04
CA THR A 58 -13.11 5.59 11.25
C THR A 58 -13.03 4.20 10.61
N SER A 59 -13.99 3.79 9.78
CA SER A 59 -13.98 2.46 9.16
C SER A 59 -14.51 2.45 7.74
N TYR A 60 -13.92 1.57 6.93
CA TYR A 60 -14.20 1.40 5.52
C TYR A 60 -14.26 -0.08 5.17
N SER A 61 -15.10 -0.45 4.20
CA SER A 61 -15.11 -1.77 3.59
C SER A 61 -14.53 -1.72 2.18
N ILE A 62 -13.80 -2.76 1.80
CA ILE A 62 -13.30 -2.95 0.44
C ILE A 62 -13.96 -4.18 -0.17
N ALA A 63 -14.49 -4.05 -1.39
CA ALA A 63 -15.03 -5.15 -2.17
C ALA A 63 -14.58 -5.05 -3.63
N LEU A 64 -14.71 -6.12 -4.39
CA LEU A 64 -14.57 -6.05 -5.85
C LEU A 64 -15.79 -5.35 -6.46
N THR A 65 -15.62 -4.69 -7.60
CA THR A 65 -16.78 -4.13 -8.32
C THR A 65 -17.68 -5.22 -8.91
N VAL A 66 -17.11 -6.39 -9.22
CA VAL A 66 -17.83 -7.53 -9.79
C VAL A 66 -18.49 -8.44 -8.74
N ASP A 67 -18.06 -8.32 -7.48
CA ASP A 67 -18.62 -9.03 -6.32
C ASP A 67 -18.62 -8.08 -5.11
N PRO A 68 -19.79 -7.55 -4.71
CA PRO A 68 -19.89 -6.57 -3.64
C PRO A 68 -19.67 -7.17 -2.23
N THR A 69 -19.39 -8.46 -2.10
CA THR A 69 -19.06 -9.08 -0.81
C THR A 69 -17.80 -8.43 -0.24
N PRO A 70 -17.84 -7.83 0.97
CA PRO A 70 -16.66 -7.23 1.57
C PRO A 70 -15.53 -8.24 1.73
N LEU A 71 -14.35 -7.88 1.24
CA LEU A 71 -13.12 -8.67 1.35
C LEU A 71 -12.31 -8.23 2.57
N TYR A 72 -12.22 -6.92 2.77
CA TYR A 72 -11.47 -6.33 3.86
C TYR A 72 -12.26 -5.25 4.58
N ARG A 73 -11.96 -5.11 5.87
CA ARG A 73 -12.32 -3.95 6.66
C ARG A 73 -11.06 -3.16 6.98
N ILE A 74 -11.12 -1.85 6.81
CA ILE A 74 -10.08 -0.91 7.23
C ILE A 74 -10.57 -0.21 8.49
N GLU A 75 -9.69 -0.07 9.47
CA GLU A 75 -9.92 0.69 10.68
C GLU A 75 -8.85 1.77 10.83
N LEU A 76 -9.30 3.00 11.09
CA LEU A 76 -8.48 4.13 11.47
C LEU A 76 -8.52 4.24 13.00
N VAL A 77 -7.40 3.94 13.66
CA VAL A 77 -7.32 3.83 15.11
C VAL A 77 -6.47 4.96 15.68
N SER A 78 -7.03 5.65 16.68
CA SER A 78 -6.33 6.70 17.45
C SER A 78 -5.70 6.19 18.74
N SER A 79 -5.88 4.90 19.08
CA SER A 79 -5.41 4.29 20.33
C SER A 79 -4.05 3.62 20.18
N SER A 80 -3.15 3.87 21.13
CA SER A 80 -1.80 3.29 21.21
C SER A 80 -1.74 1.78 21.49
N THR A 81 -2.87 1.14 21.75
CA THR A 81 -2.93 -0.30 22.11
C THR A 81 -2.96 -1.23 20.89
N LYS A 82 -3.12 -0.68 19.69
CA LYS A 82 -3.12 -1.47 18.44
C LYS A 82 -1.75 -1.50 17.77
N VAL A 83 -1.59 -2.41 16.82
CA VAL A 83 -0.31 -2.63 16.10
C VAL A 83 0.07 -1.46 15.17
N GLY A 84 -0.89 -0.61 14.79
CA GLY A 84 -0.70 0.60 13.99
C GLY A 84 -1.95 1.50 13.95
N ASP A 85 -1.78 2.72 13.43
CA ASP A 85 -2.82 3.75 13.34
C ASP A 85 -3.84 3.47 12.23
N ILE A 86 -3.45 2.71 11.20
CA ILE A 86 -4.34 2.25 10.13
C ILE A 86 -4.16 0.74 10.03
N GLN A 87 -5.25 -0.02 10.07
CA GLN A 87 -5.20 -1.48 10.06
C GLN A 87 -6.18 -2.06 9.04
N ILE A 88 -5.77 -3.16 8.41
CA ILE A 88 -6.60 -3.93 7.50
C ILE A 88 -6.87 -5.30 8.13
N PHE A 89 -8.13 -5.70 8.13
CA PHE A 89 -8.64 -6.99 8.59
C PHE A 89 -9.35 -7.70 7.44
N LEU A 90 -9.40 -9.03 7.50
CA LEU A 90 -10.34 -9.79 6.67
C LEU A 90 -11.76 -9.45 7.10
N ALA A 91 -12.65 -9.18 6.15
CA ALA A 91 -14.04 -8.82 6.47
C ALA A 91 -14.84 -10.01 7.03
N SER A 92 -14.45 -11.24 6.67
CA SER A 92 -15.14 -12.47 7.07
C SER A 92 -15.00 -12.81 8.56
N ASP A 93 -13.94 -12.32 9.23
CA ASP A 93 -13.68 -12.66 10.62
C ASP A 93 -13.05 -11.48 11.39
N SER A 94 -13.84 -10.92 12.30
CA SER A 94 -13.43 -9.80 13.16
C SER A 94 -12.59 -10.21 14.37
N THR A 95 -12.40 -11.51 14.62
CA THR A 95 -11.61 -12.04 15.74
C THR A 95 -10.13 -12.20 15.39
N LEU A 96 -9.81 -12.23 14.08
CA LEU A 96 -8.44 -12.36 13.60
C LEU A 96 -7.65 -11.07 13.79
N PRO A 97 -6.32 -11.17 14.00
CA PRO A 97 -5.48 -9.99 14.04
C PRO A 97 -5.43 -9.29 12.68
N ALA A 98 -5.04 -8.01 12.69
CA ALA A 98 -4.81 -7.26 11.47
C ALA A 98 -3.81 -8.00 10.56
N ILE A 99 -4.14 -8.10 9.29
CA ILE A 99 -3.30 -8.74 8.26
C ILE A 99 -2.26 -7.76 7.70
N ALA A 100 -2.55 -6.46 7.78
CA ALA A 100 -1.65 -5.39 7.40
C ALA A 100 -1.92 -4.15 8.26
N ALA A 101 -0.90 -3.32 8.49
CA ALA A 101 -1.02 -2.11 9.28
C ALA A 101 -0.04 -1.02 8.82
N ALA A 102 -0.39 0.24 9.05
CA ALA A 102 0.50 1.37 8.92
C ALA A 102 0.63 2.11 10.25
N ARG A 103 1.81 2.66 10.51
CA ARG A 103 2.12 3.56 11.63
C ARG A 103 2.46 4.92 11.06
N LEU A 104 1.73 5.93 11.48
CA LEU A 104 1.94 7.32 11.10
C LEU A 104 3.10 7.89 11.90
N SER A 105 3.91 8.71 11.24
CA SER A 105 4.98 9.45 11.93
C SER A 105 4.39 10.52 12.84
N ALA A 106 5.01 10.71 14.00
CA ALA A 106 4.72 11.85 14.87
C ALA A 106 5.19 13.18 14.26
N ASN A 107 6.14 13.13 13.31
CA ASN A 107 6.67 14.30 12.61
C ASN A 107 6.75 14.05 11.09
N PRO A 108 5.60 14.01 10.38
CA PRO A 108 5.54 13.60 8.97
C PRO A 108 6.20 14.59 7.99
N LYS A 109 6.62 15.77 8.48
CA LYS A 109 7.36 16.78 7.71
C LYS A 109 8.87 16.69 7.91
N SER A 110 9.34 15.81 8.79
CA SER A 110 10.76 15.60 9.00
C SER A 110 11.42 15.05 7.75
N LYS A 111 12.65 15.49 7.45
CA LYS A 111 13.48 14.88 6.41
C LYS A 111 14.19 13.61 6.88
N SER A 112 14.28 13.40 8.20
CA SER A 112 15.01 12.28 8.80
C SER A 112 14.10 11.11 9.18
N GLU A 113 12.78 11.31 9.16
CA GLU A 113 11.79 10.30 9.52
C GLU A 113 10.84 10.11 8.33
N PRO A 114 10.52 8.86 7.94
CA PRO A 114 9.52 8.63 6.92
C PRO A 114 8.15 9.11 7.40
N SER A 115 7.28 9.53 6.50
CA SER A 115 5.95 10.03 6.87
C SER A 115 5.07 8.94 7.48
N ALA A 116 5.30 7.68 7.13
CA ALA A 116 4.73 6.51 7.79
C ALA A 116 5.62 5.28 7.58
N THR A 117 5.31 4.20 8.30
CA THR A 117 5.84 2.86 8.05
C THR A 117 4.71 1.86 7.87
N ILE A 118 4.89 0.90 6.98
CA ILE A 118 3.82 0.03 6.49
C ILE A 118 4.26 -1.42 6.57
N CYS A 119 3.39 -2.28 7.09
CA CYS A 119 3.60 -3.71 7.18
C CYS A 119 2.42 -4.42 6.52
N THR A 120 2.70 -5.20 5.46
CA THR A 120 1.69 -5.93 4.68
C THR A 120 1.69 -7.43 4.96
N SER A 121 2.46 -7.87 5.95
CA SER A 121 2.50 -9.26 6.38
C SER A 121 2.65 -9.36 7.88
N SER A 122 1.60 -9.84 8.55
CA SER A 122 1.60 -10.23 9.96
C SER A 122 2.15 -9.15 10.91
N PRO A 123 1.57 -7.94 10.95
CA PRO A 123 2.07 -6.79 11.74
C PRO A 123 2.12 -7.01 13.26
N HIS A 124 1.52 -8.10 13.74
CA HIS A 124 1.50 -8.51 15.15
C HIS A 124 2.70 -9.38 15.54
N LEU A 125 3.48 -9.88 14.57
CA LEU A 125 4.64 -10.72 14.82
C LEU A 125 5.90 -9.85 15.09
N PRO A 126 6.85 -10.34 15.91
CA PRO A 126 8.05 -9.58 16.25
C PRO A 126 9.03 -9.38 15.09
N ASP A 127 8.97 -10.23 14.07
CA ASP A 127 9.77 -10.18 12.84
C ASP A 127 9.04 -9.48 11.67
N ALA A 128 7.91 -8.82 11.95
CA ALA A 128 7.17 -8.04 10.98
C ALA A 128 8.07 -7.02 10.26
N LEU A 129 8.04 -7.03 8.92
CA LEU A 129 8.80 -6.10 8.11
C LEU A 129 8.00 -4.81 7.90
N TRP A 130 8.50 -3.72 8.45
CA TRP A 130 7.93 -2.37 8.32
C TRP A 130 8.73 -1.58 7.28
N ARG A 131 8.06 -1.15 6.21
CA ARG A 131 8.68 -0.43 5.08
C ARG A 131 8.30 1.05 5.13
N PRO A 132 9.24 1.97 4.85
CA PRO A 132 8.96 3.39 4.91
C PRO A 132 8.12 3.86 3.72
N LEU A 133 7.18 4.77 3.98
CA LEU A 133 6.60 5.68 2.99
C LEU A 133 7.21 7.06 3.24
N ALA A 134 8.05 7.52 2.32
CA ALA A 134 8.75 8.79 2.44
C ALA A 134 8.08 9.86 1.57
N ARG A 135 7.97 11.08 2.07
CA ARG A 135 7.60 12.23 1.23
C ARG A 135 8.80 12.65 0.39
N VAL A 136 8.61 12.79 -0.91
CA VAL A 136 9.62 13.27 -1.85
C VAL A 136 9.23 14.66 -2.29
N GLY A 137 10.00 15.66 -1.85
CA GLY A 137 9.75 17.05 -2.19
C GLY A 137 10.35 17.43 -3.55
N GLY A 138 9.51 17.76 -4.53
CA GLY A 138 9.91 18.51 -5.70
C GLY A 138 10.01 20.01 -5.40
N MET A 139 10.95 20.71 -6.03
CA MET A 139 11.17 22.16 -5.90
C MET A 139 9.93 22.99 -6.35
N PHE A 140 8.99 22.36 -7.07
CA PHE A 140 7.79 22.96 -7.64
C PHE A 140 6.55 22.05 -7.48
N ALA A 141 5.93 22.11 -6.31
CA ALA A 141 4.46 22.02 -6.12
C ALA A 141 3.68 20.70 -6.37
N VAL A 142 4.26 19.51 -6.26
CA VAL A 142 3.46 18.28 -6.07
C VAL A 142 4.01 17.48 -4.90
N ASP A 143 3.16 17.20 -3.91
CA ASP A 143 3.50 16.34 -2.78
C ASP A 143 3.51 14.89 -3.24
N ASP A 144 4.64 14.47 -3.78
CA ASP A 144 4.84 13.07 -4.16
C ASP A 144 5.32 12.26 -2.96
N TYR A 145 4.93 10.99 -2.92
CA TYR A 145 5.39 10.02 -1.92
C TYR A 145 6.11 8.89 -2.62
N GLN A 146 7.10 8.28 -1.97
CA GLN A 146 7.83 7.14 -2.50
C GLN A 146 7.93 6.02 -1.48
N SER A 147 7.79 4.79 -1.96
CA SER A 147 7.84 3.58 -1.14
C SER A 147 8.43 2.41 -1.92
N ALA A 148 9.03 1.47 -1.18
CA ALA A 148 9.43 0.18 -1.71
C ALA A 148 8.31 -0.84 -1.48
N ILE A 149 7.58 -1.20 -2.53
CA ILE A 149 6.45 -2.13 -2.47
C ILE A 149 6.88 -3.51 -3.01
N PRO A 150 6.69 -4.61 -2.28
CA PRO A 150 6.91 -5.95 -2.82
C PRO A 150 5.90 -6.29 -3.87
N ILE A 151 6.40 -6.81 -4.98
CA ILE A 151 5.58 -7.21 -6.11
C ILE A 151 6.11 -8.51 -6.72
N VAL A 152 5.20 -9.37 -7.16
CA VAL A 152 5.52 -10.52 -7.98
C VAL A 152 5.57 -10.08 -9.44
N THR A 153 6.77 -9.90 -9.98
CA THR A 153 6.97 -9.48 -11.39
C THR A 153 7.00 -10.65 -12.37
N VAL A 154 7.32 -11.85 -11.88
CA VAL A 154 7.37 -13.09 -12.65
C VAL A 154 6.56 -14.17 -11.91
N PRO A 155 5.56 -14.80 -12.56
CA PRO A 155 4.79 -15.88 -11.95
C PRO A 155 5.68 -16.99 -11.37
N GLY A 156 5.32 -17.48 -10.19
CA GLY A 156 6.08 -18.52 -9.47
C GLY A 156 7.35 -18.02 -8.76
N ARG A 157 7.73 -16.75 -8.89
CA ARG A 157 8.81 -16.15 -8.09
C ARG A 157 8.27 -15.49 -6.84
N LYS A 158 9.15 -15.36 -5.83
CA LYS A 158 8.86 -14.59 -4.62
C LYS A 158 8.70 -13.11 -4.97
N ALA A 159 7.87 -12.40 -4.21
CA ALA A 159 7.76 -10.95 -4.32
C ALA A 159 9.11 -10.30 -3.97
N ALA A 160 9.48 -9.26 -4.72
CA ALA A 160 10.67 -8.46 -4.48
C ALA A 160 10.28 -6.99 -4.33
N PRO A 161 10.94 -6.22 -3.44
CA PRO A 161 10.65 -4.79 -3.29
C PRO A 161 11.08 -4.03 -4.55
N HIS A 162 10.16 -3.21 -5.07
CA HIS A 162 10.41 -2.27 -6.15
C HIS A 162 9.98 -0.86 -5.73
N GLN A 163 10.65 0.15 -6.27
CA GLN A 163 10.34 1.54 -5.94
C GLN A 163 9.11 2.00 -6.73
N PHE A 164 8.22 2.69 -6.03
CA PHE A 164 7.05 3.33 -6.61
C PHE A 164 6.92 4.75 -6.11
N SER A 165 6.46 5.63 -7.00
CA SER A 165 6.13 7.02 -6.69
C SER A 165 4.63 7.24 -6.78
N TRP A 166 4.05 7.84 -5.74
CA TRP A 166 2.69 8.36 -5.76
C TRP A 166 2.68 9.75 -6.34
N ARG A 167 1.95 9.93 -7.44
CA ARG A 167 1.56 11.24 -7.94
C ARG A 167 0.25 11.65 -7.29
N VAL A 168 0.30 12.75 -6.56
CA VAL A 168 -0.85 13.28 -5.82
C VAL A 168 -1.37 14.54 -6.51
N GLY A 169 -2.52 14.44 -7.18
CA GLY A 169 -3.05 15.53 -7.99
C GLY A 169 -3.96 16.51 -7.24
N SER A 170 -4.23 17.64 -7.90
CA SER A 170 -5.49 18.38 -7.79
C SER A 170 -5.90 18.84 -9.19
N LEU A 171 -7.21 18.85 -9.47
CA LEU A 171 -7.89 19.26 -10.73
C LEU A 171 -7.96 18.18 -11.83
N SER A 172 -9.13 17.50 -11.88
CA SER A 172 -9.60 16.44 -12.81
C SER A 172 -9.09 15.01 -12.52
N GLU A 173 -10.05 14.08 -12.41
CA GLU A 173 -9.84 12.67 -12.07
C GLU A 173 -8.88 11.96 -13.06
N PRO A 174 -8.04 11.01 -12.60
CA PRO A 174 -7.90 10.48 -11.24
C PRO A 174 -7.05 11.38 -10.31
N PHE A 175 -7.31 11.33 -9.01
CA PHE A 175 -6.66 12.22 -8.03
C PHE A 175 -5.45 11.61 -7.32
N TYR A 176 -5.26 10.28 -7.39
CA TYR A 176 -4.03 9.58 -6.97
C TYR A 176 -3.62 8.51 -7.98
N GLN A 177 -2.32 8.44 -8.28
CA GLN A 177 -1.73 7.40 -9.12
C GLN A 177 -0.46 6.85 -8.49
N LEU A 178 -0.30 5.53 -8.51
CA LEU A 178 0.92 4.84 -8.13
C LEU A 178 1.70 4.49 -9.40
N LEU A 179 2.91 5.02 -9.52
CA LEU A 179 3.79 4.83 -10.67
C LEU A 179 5.00 3.96 -10.31
N TRP A 180 5.37 3.07 -11.23
CA TRP A 180 6.63 2.33 -11.15
C TRP A 180 7.83 3.23 -11.39
N ASP A 181 8.87 3.10 -10.57
CA ASP A 181 10.13 3.81 -10.74
C ASP A 181 11.22 2.91 -11.36
N GLY A 182 11.88 3.42 -12.39
CA GLY A 182 12.94 2.71 -13.12
C GLY A 182 12.39 1.83 -14.25
N PRO A 183 13.22 0.93 -14.82
CA PRO A 183 12.80 0.10 -15.94
C PRO A 183 11.72 -0.90 -15.51
N LEU A 184 10.69 -1.08 -16.34
CA LEU A 184 9.69 -2.12 -16.15
C LEU A 184 10.34 -3.52 -16.13
N PRO A 185 9.71 -4.51 -15.46
CA PRO A 185 10.22 -5.87 -15.47
C PRO A 185 10.48 -6.38 -16.89
N LEU A 186 11.64 -7.02 -17.08
CA LEU A 186 12.11 -7.58 -18.35
C LEU A 186 12.45 -6.55 -19.45
N VAL A 187 12.39 -5.24 -19.15
CA VAL A 187 12.88 -4.18 -20.04
C VAL A 187 14.35 -3.88 -19.70
N PRO A 188 15.29 -3.95 -20.67
CA PRO A 188 16.68 -3.61 -20.41
C PRO A 188 16.84 -2.16 -19.95
N SER A 189 17.67 -1.90 -18.94
CA SER A 189 17.95 -0.54 -18.45
C SER A 189 18.51 0.39 -19.53
N ALA A 190 19.18 -0.16 -20.55
CA ALA A 190 19.66 0.60 -21.71
C ALA A 190 18.54 1.23 -22.55
N MET A 191 17.32 0.68 -22.47
CA MET A 191 16.12 1.27 -23.10
C MET A 191 15.48 2.34 -22.21
N PHE A 192 15.95 2.51 -20.97
CA PHE A 192 15.48 3.48 -19.97
C PHE A 192 16.44 4.68 -19.89
N MET A 193 16.76 5.29 -21.03
CA MET A 193 17.64 6.47 -21.10
C MET A 193 16.85 7.79 -21.02
N ASN A 194 15.55 7.77 -21.33
CA ASN A 194 14.65 8.92 -21.25
C ASN A 194 13.42 8.56 -20.40
N ASP A 195 13.05 9.41 -19.44
CA ASP A 195 11.84 9.26 -18.60
C ASP A 195 10.59 9.60 -19.45
N GLN A 196 10.18 8.65 -20.31
CA GLN A 196 8.93 8.67 -21.05
C GLN A 196 7.94 7.69 -20.41
N ARG A 197 7.67 7.85 -19.10
CA ARG A 197 6.68 7.02 -18.40
C ARG A 197 5.28 7.22 -18.97
N GLY A 198 4.80 6.25 -19.74
CA GLY A 198 3.42 6.17 -20.21
C GLY A 198 2.48 5.46 -19.24
N SER A 199 1.28 5.10 -19.70
CA SER A 199 0.27 4.39 -18.90
C SER A 199 0.72 3.00 -18.43
N GLU A 200 1.74 2.44 -19.07
CA GLU A 200 2.40 1.18 -18.69
C GLU A 200 3.10 1.24 -17.33
N TYR A 201 3.45 2.43 -16.85
CA TYR A 201 4.05 2.64 -15.54
C TYR A 201 3.02 2.87 -14.44
N VAL A 202 1.73 3.00 -14.77
CA VAL A 202 0.67 3.18 -13.77
C VAL A 202 0.21 1.83 -13.26
N PHE A 203 0.39 1.60 -11.97
CA PHE A 203 0.13 0.32 -11.30
C PHE A 203 -1.09 0.36 -10.40
N ALA A 204 -1.42 1.55 -9.88
CA ALA A 204 -2.71 1.78 -9.26
C ALA A 204 -3.23 3.18 -9.58
N THR A 205 -4.54 3.33 -9.60
CA THR A 205 -5.21 4.61 -9.82
C THR A 205 -6.44 4.68 -8.93
N LEU A 206 -6.63 5.80 -8.25
CA LEU A 206 -7.85 6.08 -7.51
C LEU A 206 -8.66 7.15 -8.24
N ALA A 207 -9.91 6.83 -8.54
CA ALA A 207 -10.90 7.71 -9.12
C ALA A 207 -12.15 7.75 -8.24
N ARG A 208 -12.87 8.87 -8.27
CA ARG A 208 -14.21 8.93 -7.68
C ARG A 208 -15.18 8.45 -8.76
N LYS A 209 -16.08 7.56 -8.39
CA LYS A 209 -17.16 7.13 -9.27
C LYS A 209 -18.16 8.28 -9.34
N THR A 210 -18.20 8.98 -10.46
CA THR A 210 -19.20 10.00 -10.73
C THR A 210 -20.54 9.32 -11.09
N SER A 211 -21.30 8.90 -10.08
CA SER A 211 -22.68 8.42 -10.25
C SER A 211 -23.68 9.44 -9.69
N PRO A 212 -24.82 9.68 -10.37
CA PRO A 212 -25.87 10.58 -9.88
C PRO A 212 -26.54 10.13 -8.57
N GLU A 213 -26.38 8.87 -8.15
CA GLU A 213 -27.00 8.31 -6.94
C GLU A 213 -26.07 8.26 -5.71
N GLY A 214 -24.82 8.69 -5.85
CA GLY A 214 -23.80 8.64 -4.78
C GLY A 214 -22.41 8.32 -5.34
N GLY A 215 -21.37 8.97 -4.80
CA GLY A 215 -20.01 8.82 -5.30
C GLY A 215 -19.22 7.74 -4.55
N ASP A 216 -19.10 6.54 -5.11
CA ASP A 216 -18.18 5.52 -4.59
C ASP A 216 -16.72 5.88 -4.89
N ASN A 217 -15.76 5.34 -4.13
CA ASN A 217 -14.33 5.47 -4.45
C ASN A 217 -13.87 4.20 -5.16
N LEU A 218 -13.31 4.35 -6.35
CA LEU A 218 -12.86 3.26 -7.20
C LEU A 218 -11.33 3.20 -7.23
N VAL A 219 -10.77 2.11 -6.71
CA VAL A 219 -9.35 1.80 -6.86
C VAL A 219 -9.18 0.82 -8.00
N GLN A 220 -8.35 1.20 -8.97
CA GLN A 220 -7.88 0.35 -10.04
C GLN A 220 -6.49 -0.14 -9.67
N ILE A 221 -6.25 -1.45 -9.62
CA ILE A 221 -4.97 -2.05 -9.26
C ILE A 221 -4.54 -3.01 -10.37
N ARG A 222 -3.28 -2.95 -10.82
CA ARG A 222 -2.77 -3.94 -11.76
C ARG A 222 -2.80 -5.33 -11.15
N ARG A 223 -3.44 -6.24 -11.87
CA ARG A 223 -3.61 -7.63 -11.46
C ARG A 223 -2.27 -8.36 -11.45
N GLY A 224 -2.11 -9.28 -10.50
CA GLY A 224 -1.01 -10.25 -10.49
C GLY A 224 0.24 -9.88 -9.72
N ALA A 225 0.26 -8.66 -9.20
CA ALA A 225 1.33 -8.15 -8.38
C ALA A 225 1.41 -8.83 -6.98
N GLY A 226 0.33 -9.47 -6.54
CA GLY A 226 0.27 -10.27 -5.31
C GLY A 226 -0.35 -9.52 -4.12
N LEU A 227 -0.69 -10.26 -3.07
CA LEU A 227 -1.41 -9.73 -1.91
C LEU A 227 -0.64 -8.61 -1.19
N GLU A 228 0.67 -8.78 -0.96
CA GLU A 228 1.47 -7.75 -0.29
C GLU A 228 1.48 -6.42 -1.06
N PHE A 229 1.47 -6.49 -2.40
CA PHE A 229 1.36 -5.31 -3.24
C PHE A 229 -0.01 -4.65 -3.06
N GLU A 230 -1.08 -5.43 -3.22
CA GLU A 230 -2.46 -4.93 -3.10
C GLU A 230 -2.69 -4.26 -1.74
N LEU A 231 -2.28 -4.90 -0.64
CA LEU A 231 -2.39 -4.34 0.72
C LEU A 231 -1.52 -3.08 0.90
N SER A 232 -0.34 -3.03 0.28
CA SER A 232 0.52 -1.84 0.30
C SER A 232 -0.15 -0.65 -0.38
N VAL A 233 -0.73 -0.85 -1.58
CA VAL A 233 -1.44 0.21 -2.30
C VAL A 233 -2.57 0.79 -1.45
N ILE A 234 -3.37 -0.08 -0.81
CA ILE A 234 -4.47 0.35 0.04
C ILE A 234 -3.97 1.10 1.28
N LEU A 235 -2.97 0.57 2.00
CA LEU A 235 -2.44 1.24 3.20
C LEU A 235 -1.79 2.59 2.88
N GLU A 236 -0.96 2.65 1.84
CA GLU A 236 -0.30 3.88 1.41
C GLU A 236 -1.31 4.95 1.03
N LEU A 237 -2.37 4.57 0.31
CA LEU A 237 -3.48 5.46 0.00
C LEU A 237 -4.08 6.08 1.26
N PHE A 238 -4.44 5.27 2.26
CA PHE A 238 -5.04 5.78 3.51
C PHE A 238 -4.08 6.64 4.32
N VAL A 239 -2.78 6.32 4.32
CA VAL A 239 -1.76 7.17 4.92
C VAL A 239 -1.72 8.53 4.22
N ILE A 240 -1.67 8.56 2.88
CA ILE A 240 -1.58 9.80 2.12
C ILE A 240 -2.83 10.67 2.33
N LEU A 241 -4.01 10.06 2.32
CA LEU A 241 -5.28 10.74 2.64
C LEU A 241 -5.23 11.35 4.04
N HIS A 242 -4.77 10.59 5.04
CA HIS A 242 -4.61 11.10 6.39
C HIS A 242 -3.66 12.32 6.43
N LEU A 243 -2.49 12.21 5.82
CA LEU A 243 -1.49 13.29 5.79
C LEU A 243 -1.98 14.56 5.09
N LYS A 244 -2.89 14.42 4.13
CA LYS A 244 -3.53 15.53 3.41
C LYS A 244 -4.82 16.03 4.08
N ASN A 245 -5.24 15.43 5.20
CA ASN A 245 -6.53 15.67 5.85
C ASN A 245 -7.72 15.48 4.89
N GLU A 246 -7.60 14.51 3.98
CA GLU A 246 -8.64 14.11 3.04
C GLU A 246 -9.32 12.83 3.51
N GLN A 247 -10.56 12.63 3.09
CA GLN A 247 -11.33 11.42 3.39
C GLN A 247 -12.03 10.93 2.14
N LEU A 248 -12.12 9.62 2.00
CA LEU A 248 -12.97 8.97 1.03
C LEU A 248 -14.44 9.16 1.42
N ILE A 249 -15.30 9.33 0.42
CA ILE A 249 -16.76 9.51 0.58
C ILE A 249 -17.41 8.17 0.90
#